data_AF-A0ABD3Y3P2-F1
#
_entry.id   AF-A0ABD3Y3P2-F1
#
_cell.length_a   1.000
_cell.length_b   1.000
_cell.length_c   1.000
_cell.angle_alpha   90.00
_cell.angle_beta   90.00
_cell.angle_gamma   90.00
#
_symmetry.space_group_name_H-M   'P 1'
#
loop_
_entity.id
_entity.type
_entity.pdbx_description
1 polymer ?
#
loop_
_entity_poly.entity_id
_entity_poly.type
_entity_poly.pdbx_seq_one_letter_code
_entity_poly.pdbx_strand_id
1 'polypeptide(L)'
;LNGSFGSKSFQIGANANETINVSLSSVAAEKIGSNQVDLQGGTANEGFGTATAAAASTAAASTNAGGTYDISGRNDAQVTIAAGASAEDTAAAINSVTSSTGVSAQARTEATVVVGGAATVSGETVSFELNDEKVSYVATGNADGDQQAMAEAINGATDEHGVTASIENGVLSVSNNTGADITLEGYATADAAGAPVASTLSVTALSYAGVEDDGGTGTAVPVVLTSGVAGTATDSTRISGGIQLNSSETFSVEASDDSLAGVITETTSKLNDVADVDITSQKGSQDALAIIDNAIANIDSQRASLGAVQNRFNHTISNLANISENVSASRSRIQDTDFATETAEMTKNQILQQAGTSILSQANQLPQTALSLLG
;
A
#
# COMPACT_ATOMS: atom_id res chain seq x y z
N LEU A 1 -10.07 12.66 -11.05
CA LEU A 1 -11.42 12.64 -10.43
C LEU A 1 -11.25 13.02 -8.96
N ASN A 2 -11.98 14.02 -8.48
CA ASN A 2 -11.80 14.59 -7.12
C ASN A 2 -12.69 13.94 -6.05
N GLY A 3 -13.28 12.77 -6.32
CA GLY A 3 -14.19 12.07 -5.40
C GLY A 3 -15.60 12.68 -5.26
N SER A 4 -15.89 13.83 -5.87
CA SER A 4 -17.22 14.47 -5.78
C SER A 4 -18.35 13.64 -6.40
N PHE A 5 -18.03 12.71 -7.30
CA PHE A 5 -19.03 11.81 -7.88
C PHE A 5 -19.65 10.89 -6.82
N GLY A 6 -18.87 10.43 -5.84
CA GLY A 6 -19.32 9.54 -4.77
C GLY A 6 -20.01 8.29 -5.32
N SER A 7 -21.19 7.97 -4.77
CA SER A 7 -22.06 6.92 -5.28
C SER A 7 -23.29 7.51 -5.97
N LYS A 8 -23.52 7.13 -7.23
CA LYS A 8 -24.71 7.50 -8.01
C LYS A 8 -25.45 6.25 -8.48
N SER A 9 -26.77 6.32 -8.46
CA SER A 9 -27.65 5.29 -9.03
C SER A 9 -28.23 5.78 -10.35
N PHE A 10 -28.22 4.92 -11.36
CA PHE A 10 -28.85 5.18 -12.64
C PHE A 10 -30.04 4.24 -12.79
N GLN A 11 -31.25 4.82 -12.86
CA GLN A 11 -32.46 4.08 -13.20
C GLN A 11 -32.36 3.61 -14.64
N ILE A 12 -32.39 2.30 -14.84
CA ILE A 12 -32.24 1.65 -16.14
C ILE A 12 -33.52 0.97 -16.60
N GLY A 13 -34.42 0.62 -15.68
CA GLY A 13 -35.59 -0.18 -16.02
C GLY A 13 -36.91 0.58 -15.97
N ALA A 14 -37.98 -0.10 -16.36
CA ALA A 14 -39.33 0.47 -16.44
C ALA A 14 -40.01 0.56 -15.07
N ASN A 15 -39.58 -0.24 -14.09
CA ASN A 15 -40.12 -0.23 -12.74
C ASN A 15 -39.20 0.51 -11.77
N ALA A 16 -39.78 1.11 -10.72
CA ALA A 16 -39.01 1.79 -9.70
C ALA A 16 -37.92 0.89 -9.08
N ASN A 17 -36.74 1.47 -8.84
CA ASN A 17 -35.57 0.84 -8.22
C ASN A 17 -34.78 -0.17 -9.08
N GLU A 18 -35.13 -0.36 -10.35
CA GLU A 18 -34.27 -1.05 -11.32
C GLU A 18 -33.07 -0.15 -11.66
N THR A 19 -32.00 -0.23 -10.85
CA THR A 19 -30.86 0.69 -10.90
C THR A 19 -29.51 0.00 -11.04
N ILE A 20 -28.59 0.68 -11.71
CA ILE A 20 -27.15 0.37 -11.70
C ILE A 20 -26.47 1.42 -10.84
N ASN A 21 -25.87 0.98 -9.74
CA ASN A 21 -25.04 1.82 -8.88
C ASN A 21 -23.63 1.91 -9.45
N VAL A 22 -23.08 3.11 -9.41
CA VAL A 22 -21.69 3.42 -9.78
C VAL A 22 -21.09 4.23 -8.65
N SER A 23 -20.02 3.70 -8.07
CA SER A 23 -19.21 4.38 -7.07
C SER A 23 -17.86 4.74 -7.68
N LEU A 24 -17.45 6.01 -7.53
CA LEU A 24 -16.11 6.45 -7.87
C LEU A 24 -15.49 7.12 -6.66
N SER A 25 -14.35 6.59 -6.25
CA SER A 25 -13.50 7.19 -5.23
C SER A 25 -12.65 8.32 -5.83
N SER A 26 -12.03 9.12 -4.98
CA SER A 26 -11.06 10.12 -5.45
C SER A 26 -9.82 9.42 -6.00
N VAL A 27 -9.20 10.05 -7.02
CA VAL A 27 -7.84 9.73 -7.51
C VAL A 27 -6.94 10.96 -7.43
N ALA A 28 -7.30 11.93 -6.59
CA ALA A 28 -6.41 13.04 -6.25
C ALA A 28 -5.18 12.50 -5.51
N ALA A 29 -4.01 13.10 -5.73
CA ALA A 29 -2.75 12.65 -5.14
C ALA A 29 -2.81 12.52 -3.60
N GLU A 30 -3.52 13.45 -2.95
CA GLU A 30 -3.79 13.49 -1.49
C GLU A 30 -4.80 12.42 -0.97
N LYS A 31 -5.29 11.54 -1.85
CA LYS A 31 -6.30 10.50 -1.53
C LYS A 31 -5.95 9.12 -2.07
N ILE A 32 -4.79 8.98 -2.71
CA ILE A 32 -4.25 7.72 -3.18
C ILE A 32 -2.82 7.58 -2.70
N GLY A 33 -2.37 6.36 -2.49
CA GLY A 33 -1.04 6.09 -1.97
C GLY A 33 -0.97 4.69 -1.39
N SER A 34 -0.08 4.51 -0.41
CA SER A 34 0.05 3.28 0.35
C SER A 34 -0.49 3.51 1.75
N ASN A 35 -1.37 2.63 2.20
CA ASN A 35 -1.61 2.48 3.63
C ASN A 35 -0.38 1.79 4.22
N GLN A 36 0.13 2.31 5.34
CA GLN A 36 1.39 1.86 5.94
C GLN A 36 1.27 1.67 7.44
N VAL A 37 2.00 0.68 7.95
CA VAL A 37 2.27 0.43 9.38
C VAL A 37 3.74 0.05 9.49
N ASP A 38 4.47 0.67 10.39
CA ASP A 38 5.85 0.27 10.68
C ASP A 38 5.85 -0.66 11.91
N LEU A 39 6.48 -1.83 11.80
CA LEU A 39 6.78 -2.69 12.93
C LEU A 39 8.12 -2.25 13.52
N GLN A 40 8.10 -1.71 14.73
CA GLN A 40 9.26 -1.11 15.38
C GLN A 40 9.31 -1.45 16.86
N GLY A 41 10.50 -1.56 17.40
CA GLY A 41 10.75 -1.90 18.80
C GLY A 41 9.98 -1.01 19.76
N GLY A 42 9.59 -1.61 20.89
CA GLY A 42 8.98 -0.89 21.99
C GLY A 42 9.99 -0.10 22.82
N THR A 43 9.57 0.36 23.99
CA THR A 43 10.49 1.01 24.94
C THR A 43 11.61 0.06 25.38
N ALA A 44 12.87 0.52 25.28
CA ALA A 44 14.10 -0.11 25.76
C ALA A 44 14.70 -1.26 24.92
N ASN A 45 15.16 -0.97 23.70
CA ASN A 45 16.05 -1.83 22.90
C ASN A 45 15.50 -3.25 22.61
N GLU A 46 14.18 -3.41 22.59
CA GLU A 46 13.49 -4.67 22.34
C GLU A 46 12.75 -4.61 21.00
N GLY A 47 13.02 -5.57 20.10
CA GLY A 47 12.33 -5.70 18.81
C GLY A 47 13.04 -5.04 17.63
N PHE A 48 12.29 -4.78 16.56
CA PHE A 48 12.80 -4.29 15.27
C PHE A 48 13.31 -2.83 15.33
N GLY A 49 14.27 -2.46 14.50
CA GLY A 49 14.78 -1.08 14.44
C GLY A 49 15.52 -0.63 15.71
N THR A 50 16.08 -1.56 16.48
CA THR A 50 16.83 -1.28 17.71
C THR A 50 18.26 -1.81 17.63
N ALA A 51 19.17 -1.19 18.39
CA ALA A 51 20.52 -1.71 18.60
C ALA A 51 20.61 -2.42 19.96
N THR A 52 21.22 -3.60 20.03
CA THR A 52 21.46 -4.28 21.30
C THR A 52 22.48 -3.52 22.13
N ALA A 53 22.36 -3.57 23.45
CA ALA A 53 23.40 -3.02 24.34
C ALA A 53 24.79 -3.59 24.01
N ALA A 54 25.84 -2.80 24.27
CA ALA A 54 27.22 -3.20 24.04
C ALA A 54 27.55 -4.49 24.80
N ALA A 55 28.12 -5.46 24.09
CA ALA A 55 28.50 -6.76 24.60
C ALA A 55 29.99 -7.03 24.33
N ALA A 56 30.61 -7.88 25.16
CA ALA A 56 32.02 -8.19 25.06
C ALA A 56 32.30 -9.17 23.91
N SER A 57 33.19 -8.78 22.99
CA SER A 57 33.75 -9.54 21.85
C SER A 57 32.77 -9.93 20.74
N THR A 58 31.55 -10.32 21.09
CA THR A 58 30.50 -10.76 20.15
C THR A 58 29.22 -10.00 20.44
N ALA A 59 28.46 -9.65 19.41
CA ALA A 59 27.20 -8.96 19.59
C ALA A 59 26.19 -9.84 20.36
N ALA A 60 25.37 -9.22 21.21
CA ALA A 60 24.27 -9.92 21.86
C ALA A 60 23.28 -10.48 20.82
N ALA A 61 22.60 -11.57 21.16
CA ALA A 61 21.51 -12.10 20.32
C ALA A 61 20.44 -11.03 20.08
N SER A 62 19.74 -11.13 18.93
CA SER A 62 18.61 -10.25 18.63
C SER A 62 17.57 -10.28 19.76
N THR A 63 17.04 -9.10 20.10
CA THR A 63 16.03 -8.92 21.15
C THR A 63 14.60 -9.15 20.65
N ASN A 64 14.44 -9.58 19.39
CA ASN A 64 13.14 -9.99 18.87
C ASN A 64 12.62 -11.21 19.64
N ALA A 65 11.56 -11.02 20.42
CA ALA A 65 10.98 -12.07 21.26
C ALA A 65 10.35 -13.23 20.47
N GLY A 66 10.04 -13.03 19.18
CA GLY A 66 9.28 -13.99 18.37
C GLY A 66 7.83 -14.11 18.84
N GLY A 67 6.92 -14.44 17.94
CA GLY A 67 5.49 -14.49 18.27
C GLY A 67 4.63 -14.56 17.02
N THR A 68 3.34 -14.24 17.14
CA THR A 68 2.40 -14.26 16.01
C THR A 68 1.80 -12.88 15.80
N TYR A 69 1.79 -12.43 14.55
CA TYR A 69 1.06 -11.25 14.09
C TYR A 69 -0.23 -11.67 13.40
N ASP A 70 -1.35 -11.08 13.83
CA ASP A 70 -2.64 -11.12 13.16
C ASP A 70 -2.70 -9.95 12.17
N ILE A 71 -2.74 -10.26 10.88
CA ILE A 71 -2.82 -9.28 9.80
C ILE A 71 -4.23 -9.31 9.21
N SER A 72 -4.96 -8.22 9.40
CA SER A 72 -6.34 -8.06 8.91
C SER A 72 -6.37 -7.05 7.77
N GLY A 73 -6.32 -7.54 6.53
CA GLY A 73 -6.44 -6.74 5.32
C GLY A 73 -7.72 -7.08 4.54
N ARG A 74 -7.56 -7.58 3.31
CA ARG A 74 -8.67 -8.15 2.52
C ARG A 74 -9.27 -9.41 3.17
N ASN A 75 -8.39 -10.20 3.77
CA ASN A 75 -8.71 -11.36 4.60
C ASN A 75 -7.74 -11.37 5.78
N ASP A 76 -8.11 -12.10 6.83
CA ASP A 76 -7.28 -12.26 8.01
C ASP A 76 -6.27 -13.40 7.80
N ALA A 77 -5.02 -13.17 8.23
CA ALA A 77 -4.00 -14.20 8.26
C ALA A 77 -3.10 -14.04 9.48
N GLN A 78 -2.62 -15.17 10.00
CA GLN A 78 -1.65 -15.20 11.08
C GLN A 78 -0.26 -15.48 10.53
N VAL A 79 0.74 -14.74 11.01
CA VAL A 79 2.14 -14.92 10.64
C VAL A 79 2.96 -15.13 11.89
N THR A 80 3.57 -16.30 12.01
CA THR A 80 4.45 -16.63 13.14
C THR A 80 5.91 -16.31 12.81
N ILE A 81 6.55 -15.57 13.71
CA ILE A 81 7.94 -15.11 13.63
C ILE A 81 8.74 -15.81 14.72
N ALA A 82 9.90 -16.35 14.36
CA ALA A 82 10.79 -17.00 15.32
C ALA A 82 11.47 -15.96 16.22
N ALA A 83 11.78 -16.36 17.46
CA ALA A 83 12.61 -15.54 18.34
C ALA A 83 13.98 -15.30 17.70
N GLY A 84 14.46 -14.06 17.73
CA GLY A 84 15.70 -13.62 17.11
C GLY A 84 15.68 -13.57 15.58
N ALA A 85 14.51 -13.69 14.94
CA ALA A 85 14.40 -13.52 13.49
C ALA A 85 14.77 -12.09 13.07
N SER A 86 15.45 -11.98 11.94
CA SER A 86 15.80 -10.69 11.34
C SER A 86 14.55 -10.00 10.76
N ALA A 87 14.70 -8.73 10.39
CA ALA A 87 13.63 -8.02 9.68
C ALA A 87 13.38 -8.62 8.29
N GLU A 88 14.43 -9.13 7.62
CA GLU A 88 14.34 -9.86 6.36
C GLU A 88 13.45 -11.11 6.49
N ASP A 89 13.74 -11.98 7.46
CA ASP A 89 12.98 -13.21 7.69
C ASP A 89 11.50 -12.92 7.97
N THR A 90 11.26 -11.85 8.73
CA THR A 90 9.92 -11.42 9.12
C THR A 90 9.15 -10.85 7.93
N ALA A 91 9.78 -10.01 7.11
CA ALA A 91 9.17 -9.51 5.88
C ALA A 91 8.89 -10.65 4.89
N ALA A 92 9.79 -11.64 4.78
CA ALA A 92 9.55 -12.83 3.96
C ALA A 92 8.34 -13.64 4.46
N ALA A 93 8.22 -13.83 5.78
CA ALA A 93 7.09 -14.53 6.39
C ALA A 93 5.76 -13.80 6.11
N ILE A 94 5.72 -12.47 6.21
CA ILE A 94 4.54 -11.66 5.91
C ILE A 94 4.22 -11.68 4.41
N ASN A 95 5.24 -11.57 3.56
CA ASN A 95 5.07 -11.61 2.10
C ASN A 95 4.51 -12.95 1.60
N SER A 96 4.66 -14.03 2.38
CA SER A 96 4.06 -15.33 2.06
C SER A 96 2.52 -15.33 2.10
N VAL A 97 1.91 -14.39 2.84
CA VAL A 97 0.45 -14.27 2.97
C VAL A 97 -0.15 -13.10 2.19
N THR A 98 0.66 -12.31 1.47
CA THR A 98 0.23 -11.11 0.70
C THR A 98 -0.87 -11.40 -0.31
N SER A 99 -0.87 -12.57 -0.95
CA SER A 99 -1.92 -12.91 -1.93
C SER A 99 -3.31 -13.03 -1.28
N SER A 100 -3.38 -13.33 0.01
CA SER A 100 -4.63 -13.43 0.78
C SER A 100 -4.99 -12.11 1.46
N THR A 101 -4.02 -11.50 2.15
CA THR A 101 -4.25 -10.29 2.96
C THR A 101 -4.24 -9.01 2.13
N GLY A 102 -3.54 -8.99 1.00
CA GLY A 102 -3.24 -7.76 0.25
C GLY A 102 -2.16 -6.88 0.88
N VAL A 103 -1.53 -7.35 1.97
CA VAL A 103 -0.48 -6.61 2.71
C VAL A 103 0.88 -7.17 2.33
N SER A 104 1.77 -6.29 1.89
CA SER A 104 3.18 -6.59 1.60
C SER A 104 4.08 -6.01 2.68
N ALA A 105 5.28 -6.55 2.85
CA ALA A 105 6.26 -6.07 3.82
C ALA A 105 7.60 -5.77 3.14
N GLN A 106 8.23 -4.68 3.57
CA GLN A 106 9.57 -4.27 3.20
C GLN A 106 10.42 -4.18 4.46
N ALA A 107 11.64 -4.71 4.41
CA ALA A 107 12.58 -4.67 5.52
C ALA A 107 13.80 -3.83 5.14
N ARG A 108 14.34 -3.12 6.13
CA ARG A 108 15.55 -2.32 5.99
C ARG A 108 16.21 -2.19 7.35
N THR A 109 17.53 -2.34 7.38
CA THR A 109 18.32 -2.08 8.59
C THR A 109 19.11 -0.81 8.38
N GLU A 110 19.04 0.11 9.34
CA GLU A 110 19.76 1.38 9.25
C GLU A 110 20.20 1.86 10.64
N ALA A 111 21.39 2.46 10.69
CA ALA A 111 21.91 3.09 11.90
C ALA A 111 22.76 4.30 11.55
N THR A 112 22.75 5.32 12.41
CA THR A 112 23.75 6.38 12.37
C THR A 112 24.95 5.99 13.23
N VAL A 113 26.13 6.36 12.75
CA VAL A 113 27.40 6.06 13.41
C VAL A 113 28.14 7.37 13.63
N VAL A 114 28.47 7.63 14.89
CA VAL A 114 29.22 8.80 15.30
C VAL A 114 30.47 8.35 16.05
N VAL A 115 31.63 8.75 15.54
CA VAL A 115 32.92 8.54 16.22
C VAL A 115 33.00 9.53 17.40
N GLY A 116 33.12 9.03 18.64
CA GLY A 116 33.00 9.84 19.85
C GLY A 116 34.26 9.81 20.75
N GLY A 117 34.38 10.82 21.62
CA GLY A 117 35.13 10.74 22.89
C GLY A 117 36.52 11.38 22.95
N ALA A 118 37.30 11.33 21.89
CA ALA A 118 38.54 12.08 21.70
C ALA A 118 38.81 12.15 20.20
N ALA A 119 39.40 13.23 19.69
CA ALA A 119 39.85 13.24 18.30
C ALA A 119 40.86 12.09 18.15
N THR A 120 40.45 11.03 17.44
CA THR A 120 41.31 9.95 16.99
C THR A 120 42.59 10.58 16.45
N VAL A 121 43.74 10.17 16.96
CA VAL A 121 45.00 10.78 16.57
C VAL A 121 45.32 10.32 15.15
N SER A 122 45.75 11.25 14.30
CA SER A 122 46.15 10.89 12.93
C SER A 122 47.18 9.75 12.96
N GLY A 123 46.90 8.68 12.21
CA GLY A 123 47.74 7.48 12.15
C GLY A 123 47.31 6.34 13.08
N GLU A 124 46.30 6.52 13.92
CA GLU A 124 45.64 5.41 14.64
C GLU A 124 44.85 4.54 13.67
N THR A 125 44.82 3.22 13.89
CA THR A 125 44.00 2.28 13.14
C THR A 125 42.71 2.03 13.89
N VAL A 126 41.57 2.17 13.21
CA VAL A 126 40.25 1.75 13.70
C VAL A 126 39.87 0.46 12.97
N SER A 127 39.34 -0.51 13.70
CA SER A 127 38.88 -1.77 13.11
C SER A 127 37.71 -2.38 13.87
N PHE A 128 36.86 -3.09 13.14
CA PHE A 128 35.75 -3.90 13.65
C PHE A 128 35.43 -4.97 12.60
N GLU A 129 34.68 -5.99 12.99
CA GLU A 129 34.07 -6.94 12.07
C GLU A 129 32.63 -6.51 11.80
N LEU A 130 32.26 -6.38 10.53
CA LEU A 130 30.94 -6.01 10.07
C LEU A 130 30.33 -7.22 9.38
N ASN A 131 29.33 -7.86 10.01
CA ASN A 131 28.77 -9.14 9.52
C ASN A 131 29.87 -10.15 9.17
N ASP A 132 30.74 -10.44 10.15
CA ASP A 132 31.89 -11.36 10.06
C ASP A 132 33.03 -10.93 9.10
N GLU A 133 32.94 -9.79 8.41
CA GLU A 133 34.00 -9.28 7.55
C GLU A 133 34.77 -8.13 8.19
N LYS A 134 36.10 -8.13 8.08
CA LYS A 134 36.93 -7.14 8.77
C LYS A 134 36.92 -5.81 8.01
N VAL A 135 36.42 -4.77 8.66
CA VAL A 135 36.52 -3.38 8.21
C VAL A 135 37.60 -2.67 9.02
N SER A 136 38.47 -1.93 8.32
CA SER A 136 39.50 -1.14 8.99
C SER A 136 39.90 0.08 8.18
N TYR A 137 40.17 1.19 8.87
CA TYR A 137 40.70 2.40 8.27
C TYR A 137 41.73 3.05 9.20
N VAL A 138 42.53 3.96 8.64
CA VAL A 138 43.47 4.77 9.41
C VAL A 138 42.84 6.13 9.67
N ALA A 139 42.78 6.52 10.93
CA ALA A 139 42.27 7.82 11.33
C ALA A 139 43.12 8.96 10.77
N THR A 140 42.42 9.97 10.29
CA THR A 140 42.93 11.19 9.66
C THR A 140 43.22 12.30 10.66
N GLY A 141 42.71 12.21 11.89
CA GLY A 141 42.85 13.25 12.90
C GLY A 141 41.70 14.27 12.93
N ASN A 142 40.67 14.09 12.11
CA ASN A 142 39.49 14.94 12.07
C ASN A 142 38.23 14.10 11.81
N ALA A 143 37.11 14.49 12.42
CA ALA A 143 35.88 13.69 12.40
C ALA A 143 35.33 13.46 10.98
N ASP A 144 35.31 14.50 10.13
CA ASP A 144 34.76 14.41 8.78
C ASP A 144 35.58 13.45 7.89
N GLY A 145 36.91 13.48 8.03
CA GLY A 145 37.84 12.60 7.33
C GLY A 145 37.77 11.17 7.84
N ASP A 146 37.52 10.98 9.14
CA ASP A 146 37.36 9.66 9.74
C ASP A 146 36.01 9.03 9.35
N GLN A 147 34.94 9.84 9.27
CA GLN A 147 33.66 9.41 8.71
C GLN A 147 33.80 9.01 7.23
N GLN A 148 34.52 9.80 6.43
CA GLN A 148 34.78 9.46 5.02
C GLN A 148 35.61 8.19 4.90
N ALA A 149 36.70 8.05 5.67
CA ALA A 149 37.53 6.86 5.65
C ALA A 149 36.77 5.61 6.10
N MET A 150 35.89 5.74 7.09
CA MET A 150 35.01 4.64 7.52
C MET A 150 33.98 4.29 6.44
N ALA A 151 33.35 5.28 5.82
CA ALA A 151 32.39 5.05 4.74
C ALA A 151 33.04 4.37 3.53
N GLU A 152 34.25 4.79 3.15
CA GLU A 152 35.03 4.14 2.10
C GLU A 152 35.44 2.71 2.46
N ALA A 153 35.87 2.47 3.70
CA ALA A 153 36.24 1.13 4.16
C ALA A 153 35.04 0.17 4.19
N ILE A 154 33.86 0.64 4.61
CA ILE A 154 32.61 -0.14 4.57
C ILE A 154 32.19 -0.37 3.11
N ASN A 155 32.18 0.67 2.27
CA ASN A 155 31.76 0.52 0.87
C ASN A 155 32.75 -0.30 0.02
N GLY A 156 33.98 -0.52 0.50
CA GLY A 156 35.00 -1.31 -0.17
C GLY A 156 34.72 -2.82 -0.16
N ALA A 157 33.88 -3.31 0.75
CA ALA A 157 33.54 -4.73 0.92
C ALA A 157 32.01 -4.98 1.02
N THR A 158 31.20 -4.09 0.44
CA THR A 158 29.74 -4.18 0.47
C THR A 158 29.21 -5.51 -0.09
N ASP A 159 29.88 -6.09 -1.08
CA ASP A 159 29.44 -7.36 -1.69
C ASP A 159 29.64 -8.55 -0.72
N GLU A 160 30.57 -8.45 0.22
CA GLU A 160 30.88 -9.47 1.22
C GLU A 160 29.96 -9.37 2.45
N HIS A 161 29.77 -8.17 3.01
CA HIS A 161 28.99 -7.99 4.25
C HIS A 161 27.55 -7.46 4.04
N GLY A 162 27.21 -6.99 2.82
CA GLY A 162 25.87 -6.53 2.46
C GLY A 162 25.46 -5.16 3.01
N VAL A 163 26.41 -4.38 3.54
CA VAL A 163 26.16 -3.08 4.18
C VAL A 163 26.73 -1.96 3.31
N THR A 164 25.97 -0.90 3.14
CA THR A 164 26.39 0.34 2.49
C THR A 164 26.51 1.48 3.50
N ALA A 165 27.46 2.37 3.29
CA ALA A 165 27.65 3.57 4.09
C ALA A 165 27.42 4.84 3.26
N SER A 166 26.70 5.81 3.83
CA SER A 166 26.46 7.11 3.22
C SER A 166 26.68 8.23 4.23
N ILE A 167 27.09 9.41 3.75
CA ILE A 167 27.24 10.60 4.58
C ILE A 167 26.24 11.64 4.07
N GLU A 168 25.27 11.99 4.91
CA GLU A 168 24.29 13.02 4.61
C GLU A 168 24.29 14.05 5.75
N ASN A 169 24.41 15.33 5.40
CA ASN A 169 24.46 16.44 6.37
C ASN A 169 25.52 16.28 7.49
N GLY A 170 26.63 15.60 7.21
CA GLY A 170 27.72 15.35 8.19
C GLY A 170 27.44 14.20 9.17
N VAL A 171 26.37 13.44 8.95
CA VAL A 171 26.06 12.22 9.69
C VAL A 171 26.35 11.02 8.79
N LEU A 172 27.16 10.10 9.30
CA LEU A 172 27.41 8.83 8.65
C LEU A 172 26.30 7.85 9.01
N SER A 173 25.60 7.34 8.01
CA SER A 173 24.64 6.24 8.15
C SER A 173 25.16 4.98 7.48
N VAL A 174 24.87 3.84 8.11
CA VAL A 174 25.10 2.51 7.55
C VAL A 174 23.75 1.85 7.34
N SER A 175 23.58 1.17 6.22
CA SER A 175 22.31 0.56 5.85
C SER A 175 22.48 -0.78 5.17
N ASN A 176 21.51 -1.67 5.38
CA ASN A 176 21.34 -2.91 4.65
C ASN A 176 19.92 -2.96 4.09
N ASN A 177 19.82 -3.02 2.75
CA ASN A 177 18.55 -2.94 2.02
C ASN A 177 17.74 -4.25 2.05
N THR A 178 18.33 -5.37 2.47
CA THR A 178 17.61 -6.64 2.60
C THR A 178 16.80 -6.72 3.89
N GLY A 179 17.18 -5.92 4.89
CA GLY A 179 16.66 -6.04 6.26
C GLY A 179 17.39 -7.08 7.10
N ALA A 180 18.49 -7.65 6.61
CA ALA A 180 19.40 -8.42 7.45
C ALA A 180 20.00 -7.54 8.55
N ASP A 181 20.24 -8.12 9.71
CA ASP A 181 20.85 -7.41 10.83
C ASP A 181 22.26 -6.91 10.46
N ILE A 182 22.67 -5.80 11.05
CA ILE A 182 24.05 -5.31 10.97
C ILE A 182 24.72 -5.64 12.30
N THR A 183 25.77 -6.43 12.28
CA THR A 183 26.58 -6.74 13.46
C THR A 183 27.90 -5.98 13.38
N LEU A 184 28.23 -5.24 14.44
CA LEU A 184 29.55 -4.66 14.64
C LEU A 184 30.21 -5.41 15.79
N GLU A 185 31.22 -6.22 15.47
CA GLU A 185 31.95 -7.02 16.45
C GLU A 185 33.37 -6.52 16.64
N GLY A 186 33.85 -6.62 17.88
CA GLY A 186 35.21 -6.31 18.26
C GLY A 186 35.71 -4.90 17.91
N TYR A 187 34.94 -3.85 18.23
CA TYR A 187 35.40 -2.47 18.00
C TYR A 187 36.74 -2.19 18.71
N ALA A 188 37.76 -1.90 17.92
CA ALA A 188 39.13 -1.72 18.38
C ALA A 188 39.79 -0.52 17.73
N THR A 189 40.63 0.16 18.52
CA THR A 189 41.51 1.23 18.03
C THR A 189 42.92 0.99 18.54
N ALA A 190 43.91 1.23 17.69
CA ALA A 190 45.32 1.02 18.00
C ALA A 190 46.19 2.17 17.47
N ASP A 191 47.28 2.49 18.17
CA ASP A 191 48.26 3.46 17.71
C ASP A 191 49.09 2.92 16.53
N ALA A 192 49.96 3.76 15.97
CA ALA A 192 50.84 3.37 14.87
C ALA A 192 51.82 2.22 15.22
N ALA A 193 52.02 1.93 16.51
CA ALA A 193 52.82 0.82 17.00
C ALA A 193 51.98 -0.45 17.29
N GLY A 194 50.65 -0.38 17.10
CA GLY A 194 49.71 -1.47 17.34
C GLY A 194 49.27 -1.61 18.81
N ALA A 195 49.58 -0.64 19.68
CA ALA A 195 49.11 -0.65 21.06
C ALA A 195 47.65 -0.16 21.14
N PRO A 196 46.79 -0.77 21.98
CA PRO A 196 45.39 -0.37 22.11
C PRO A 196 45.27 1.07 22.64
N VAL A 197 44.44 1.87 21.98
CA VAL A 197 44.15 3.28 22.34
C VAL A 197 42.69 3.40 22.72
N ALA A 198 42.37 4.11 23.81
CA ALA A 198 40.99 4.30 24.23
C ALA A 198 40.22 5.23 23.28
N SER A 199 39.11 4.73 22.73
CA SER A 199 38.20 5.48 21.88
C SER A 199 36.76 5.00 22.09
N THR A 200 35.79 5.77 21.60
CA THR A 200 34.38 5.38 21.64
C THR A 200 33.73 5.50 20.27
N LEU A 201 32.82 4.60 19.96
CA LEU A 201 31.96 4.65 18.79
C LEU A 201 30.51 4.61 19.25
N SER A 202 29.73 5.64 18.95
CA SER A 202 28.29 5.63 19.21
C SER A 202 27.53 5.18 17.96
N VAL A 203 26.67 4.20 18.15
CA VAL A 203 25.78 3.65 17.11
C VAL A 203 24.34 3.85 17.55
N THR A 204 23.53 4.46 16.69
CA THR A 204 22.11 4.68 16.95
C THR A 204 21.31 4.00 15.85
N ALA A 205 20.56 2.95 16.20
CA ALA A 205 19.65 2.32 15.26
C ALA A 205 18.51 3.27 14.87
N LEU A 206 18.08 3.20 13.61
CA LEU A 206 16.93 3.93 13.11
C LEU A 206 15.77 2.96 12.87
N SER A 207 14.55 3.43 13.11
CA SER A 207 13.35 2.70 12.69
C SER A 207 13.22 2.69 11.16
N TYR A 208 12.29 1.90 10.62
CA TYR A 208 12.03 1.93 9.18
C TYR A 208 11.64 3.34 8.69
N ALA A 209 10.91 4.13 9.50
CA ALA A 209 10.56 5.50 9.16
C ALA A 209 11.75 6.48 9.20
N GLY A 210 12.96 6.03 9.58
CA GLY A 210 14.14 6.89 9.67
C GLY A 210 14.08 7.87 10.84
N VAL A 211 13.15 7.65 11.77
CA VAL A 211 13.00 8.44 12.99
C VAL A 211 13.78 7.74 14.09
N GLU A 212 14.51 8.52 14.88
CA GLU A 212 15.09 8.06 16.14
C GLU A 212 13.95 7.72 17.10
N ASP A 213 13.73 6.43 17.36
CA ASP A 213 12.86 5.84 18.41
C ASP A 213 11.60 6.64 18.83
N ASP A 214 10.41 6.21 18.36
CA ASP A 214 9.11 6.67 18.90
C ASP A 214 8.53 5.70 19.95
N GLY A 215 9.34 5.44 20.98
CA GLY A 215 8.94 4.92 22.28
C GLY A 215 8.60 6.01 23.30
N GLY A 216 7.97 7.13 22.88
CA GLY A 216 7.37 8.11 23.79
C GLY A 216 8.31 9.08 24.52
N THR A 217 9.62 9.07 24.27
CA THR A 217 10.53 10.13 24.79
C THR A 217 11.53 10.72 23.77
N GLY A 218 11.42 10.37 22.48
CA GLY A 218 11.99 11.15 21.38
C GLY A 218 13.52 11.31 21.39
N THR A 219 14.27 10.32 21.88
CA THR A 219 15.72 10.26 21.65
C THR A 219 16.14 8.80 21.63
N ALA A 220 16.50 8.28 20.45
CA ALA A 220 17.11 6.97 20.35
C ALA A 220 18.37 6.93 21.22
N VAL A 221 18.49 5.92 22.06
CA VAL A 221 19.62 5.81 22.99
C VAL A 221 20.84 5.31 22.19
N PRO A 222 21.90 6.11 22.02
CA PRO A 222 23.09 5.66 21.33
C PRO A 222 23.75 4.52 22.12
N VAL A 223 24.04 3.42 21.44
CA VAL A 223 24.89 2.36 21.98
C VAL A 223 26.33 2.80 21.84
N VAL A 224 27.01 3.01 22.96
CA VAL A 224 28.41 3.42 22.99
C VAL A 224 29.29 2.17 23.11
N LEU A 225 30.05 1.89 22.05
CA LEU A 225 31.12 0.91 22.04
C LEU A 225 32.40 1.59 22.53
N THR A 226 33.15 0.89 23.37
CA THR A 226 34.44 1.34 23.88
C THR A 226 35.56 0.40 23.43
N SER A 227 36.73 0.98 23.19
CA SER A 227 37.96 0.25 22.84
C SER A 227 39.11 0.67 23.75
N GLY A 228 40.24 -0.04 23.64
CA GLY A 228 41.54 0.52 24.05
C GLY A 228 41.99 0.30 25.48
N VAL A 229 41.21 -0.39 26.31
CA VAL A 229 41.65 -0.77 27.66
C VAL A 229 42.36 -2.12 27.57
N ALA A 230 43.68 -2.12 27.83
CA ALA A 230 44.48 -3.34 27.77
C ALA A 230 43.91 -4.41 28.74
N GLY A 231 43.56 -5.58 28.19
CA GLY A 231 43.00 -6.70 28.95
C GLY A 231 41.49 -6.70 29.14
N THR A 232 40.76 -5.74 28.55
CA THR A 232 39.30 -5.84 28.40
C THR A 232 38.95 -6.41 27.03
N ALA A 233 37.80 -7.08 26.97
CA ALA A 233 37.19 -7.37 25.68
C ALA A 233 36.84 -6.07 24.96
N THR A 234 36.89 -6.11 23.63
CA THR A 234 36.38 -5.06 22.74
C THR A 234 34.86 -5.14 22.67
N ASP A 235 34.18 -4.01 22.63
CA ASP A 235 32.72 -3.98 22.60
C ASP A 235 32.15 -4.35 21.23
N SER A 236 30.90 -4.83 21.22
CA SER A 236 30.18 -5.31 20.05
C SER A 236 28.68 -5.00 20.18
N THR A 237 27.98 -4.81 19.06
CA THR A 237 26.53 -4.56 19.03
C THR A 237 25.90 -5.14 17.78
N ARG A 238 24.61 -5.45 17.85
CA ARG A 238 23.76 -5.85 16.73
C ARG A 238 22.69 -4.79 16.52
N ILE A 239 22.53 -4.33 15.29
CA ILE A 239 21.43 -3.49 14.83
C ILE A 239 20.41 -4.38 14.14
N SER A 240 19.20 -4.43 14.69
CA SER A 240 18.07 -5.14 14.10
C SER A 240 17.34 -4.23 13.12
N GLY A 241 16.93 -4.75 11.97
CA GLY A 241 16.20 -3.97 10.96
C GLY A 241 14.79 -3.56 11.37
N GLY A 242 14.26 -2.52 10.73
CA GLY A 242 12.86 -2.13 10.79
C GLY A 242 12.06 -2.75 9.62
N ILE A 243 10.74 -2.85 9.79
CA ILE A 243 9.84 -3.38 8.76
C ILE A 243 8.71 -2.38 8.53
N GLN A 244 8.38 -2.12 7.27
CA GLN A 244 7.17 -1.42 6.89
C GLN A 244 6.23 -2.36 6.14
N LEU A 245 4.97 -2.31 6.53
CA LEU A 245 3.88 -2.96 5.85
C LEU A 245 3.21 -1.98 4.91
N ASN A 246 2.83 -2.43 3.72
CA ASN A 246 2.25 -1.61 2.66
C ASN A 246 1.02 -2.32 2.06
N SER A 247 -0.05 -1.56 1.83
CA SER A 247 -1.25 -2.05 1.15
C SER A 247 -1.98 -0.92 0.42
N SER A 248 -2.66 -1.27 -0.68
CA SER A 248 -3.55 -0.36 -1.40
C SER A 248 -4.83 -0.06 -0.60
N GLU A 249 -5.18 -0.91 0.36
CA GLU A 249 -6.38 -0.83 1.20
C GLU A 249 -5.98 -0.66 2.68
N THR A 250 -6.89 -0.11 3.50
CA THR A 250 -6.68 -0.02 4.95
C THR A 250 -6.58 -1.42 5.55
N PHE A 251 -5.63 -1.62 6.46
CA PHE A 251 -5.41 -2.87 7.16
C PHE A 251 -5.05 -2.60 8.62
N SER A 252 -5.07 -3.65 9.44
CA SER A 252 -4.53 -3.62 10.80
C SER A 252 -3.55 -4.77 11.01
N VAL A 253 -2.60 -4.55 11.91
CA VAL A 253 -1.69 -5.57 12.40
C VAL A 253 -1.72 -5.54 13.92
N GLU A 254 -2.01 -6.69 14.51
CA GLU A 254 -2.04 -6.87 15.96
C GLU A 254 -1.09 -8.00 16.33
N ALA A 255 -0.35 -7.83 17.43
CA ALA A 255 0.41 -8.91 18.00
C ALA A 255 -0.51 -9.77 18.86
N SER A 256 -0.58 -11.08 18.60
CA SER A 256 -1.36 -12.01 19.42
C SER A 256 -0.67 -12.33 20.75
N ASP A 257 0.63 -12.03 20.86
CA ASP A 257 1.47 -12.26 22.04
C ASP A 257 1.81 -10.93 22.74
N ASP A 258 1.66 -10.89 24.07
CA ASP A 258 1.89 -9.71 24.90
C ASP A 258 3.35 -9.23 24.84
N SER A 259 4.30 -10.14 24.58
CA SER A 259 5.72 -9.82 24.39
C SER A 259 6.02 -9.07 23.08
N LEU A 260 5.16 -9.21 22.06
CA LEU A 260 5.23 -8.44 20.81
C LEU A 260 4.30 -7.23 20.81
N ALA A 261 3.32 -7.18 21.70
CA ALA A 261 2.37 -6.05 21.78
C ALA A 261 3.04 -4.72 22.12
N GLY A 262 4.20 -4.75 22.82
CA GLY A 262 5.03 -3.57 23.05
C GLY A 262 5.77 -3.06 21.80
N VAL A 263 5.85 -3.86 20.73
CA VAL A 263 6.60 -3.63 19.48
C VAL A 263 5.69 -3.07 18.36
N ILE A 264 4.43 -2.71 18.65
CA ILE A 264 3.56 -2.05 17.68
C ILE A 264 2.90 -0.84 18.33
N THR A 265 3.45 0.35 18.06
CA THR A 265 2.86 1.62 18.52
C THR A 265 1.54 1.92 17.79
N GLU A 266 1.39 1.45 16.54
CA GLU A 266 0.24 1.74 15.68
C GLU A 266 -0.31 0.44 15.05
N THR A 267 -1.49 0.00 15.50
CA THR A 267 -2.10 -1.25 15.02
C THR A 267 -2.92 -1.07 13.75
N THR A 268 -3.28 0.17 13.38
CA THR A 268 -4.07 0.48 12.19
C THR A 268 -3.25 1.28 11.18
N SER A 269 -3.38 0.92 9.91
CA SER A 269 -2.63 1.57 8.83
C SER A 269 -3.00 3.04 8.64
N LYS A 270 -2.00 3.88 8.38
CA LYS A 270 -2.16 5.28 7.99
C LYS A 270 -1.85 5.45 6.51
N LEU A 271 -2.58 6.32 5.82
CA LEU A 271 -2.34 6.59 4.41
C LEU A 271 -1.14 7.53 4.26
N ASN A 272 -0.07 7.05 3.63
CA ASN A 272 0.95 7.90 3.03
C ASN A 272 0.59 8.14 1.57
N ASP A 273 0.29 9.39 1.25
CA ASP A 273 -0.29 9.77 -0.02
C ASP A 273 0.78 10.12 -1.07
N VAL A 274 0.35 10.19 -2.34
CA VAL A 274 1.25 10.49 -3.46
C VAL A 274 1.72 11.95 -3.45
N ALA A 275 1.00 12.85 -2.77
CA ALA A 275 1.36 14.27 -2.75
C ALA A 275 2.60 14.53 -1.88
N ASP A 276 2.77 13.75 -0.81
CA ASP A 276 3.87 13.86 0.15
C ASP A 276 5.10 13.02 -0.22
N VAL A 277 5.14 12.43 -1.41
CA VAL A 277 6.28 11.63 -1.88
C VAL A 277 7.54 12.49 -2.04
N ASP A 278 8.61 12.12 -1.34
CA ASP A 278 9.92 12.73 -1.43
C ASP A 278 10.98 11.71 -1.91
N ILE A 279 11.75 12.08 -2.93
CA ILE A 279 12.81 11.25 -3.54
C ILE A 279 14.22 11.82 -3.32
N THR A 280 14.36 12.80 -2.42
CA THR A 280 15.66 13.45 -2.15
C THR A 280 16.66 12.51 -1.46
N SER A 281 16.16 11.52 -0.71
CA SER A 281 16.98 10.49 -0.06
C SER A 281 16.81 9.12 -0.73
N GLN A 282 17.78 8.22 -0.50
CA GLN A 282 17.71 6.83 -0.95
C GLN A 282 16.48 6.13 -0.38
N LYS A 283 16.20 6.38 0.91
CA LYS A 283 15.02 5.86 1.62
C LYS A 283 13.72 6.37 0.98
N GLY A 284 13.61 7.69 0.81
CA GLY A 284 12.42 8.30 0.20
C GLY A 284 12.16 7.77 -1.20
N SER A 285 13.21 7.53 -1.98
CA SER A 285 13.10 6.91 -3.31
C SER A 285 12.54 5.48 -3.28
N GLN A 286 12.85 4.68 -2.25
CA GLN A 286 12.32 3.33 -2.09
C GLN A 286 10.87 3.34 -1.62
N ASP A 287 10.55 4.18 -0.62
CA ASP A 287 9.18 4.35 -0.13
C ASP A 287 8.26 4.89 -1.22
N ALA A 288 8.77 5.78 -2.08
CA ALA A 288 8.07 6.30 -3.24
C ALA A 288 7.59 5.19 -4.19
N LEU A 289 8.40 4.14 -4.40
CA LEU A 289 7.99 3.00 -5.24
C LEU A 289 6.77 2.31 -4.63
N ALA A 290 6.80 2.03 -3.33
CA ALA A 290 5.70 1.39 -2.63
C ALA A 290 4.41 2.24 -2.64
N ILE A 291 4.54 3.56 -2.44
CA ILE A 291 3.41 4.50 -2.48
C ILE A 291 2.80 4.55 -3.88
N ILE A 292 3.65 4.65 -4.91
CA ILE A 292 3.21 4.75 -6.31
C ILE A 292 2.58 3.43 -6.79
N ASP A 293 3.19 2.28 -6.47
CA ASP A 293 2.66 0.98 -6.88
C ASP A 293 1.26 0.74 -6.28
N ASN A 294 1.08 1.04 -5.00
CA ASN A 294 -0.23 0.95 -4.35
C ASN A 294 -1.24 1.99 -4.88
N ALA A 295 -0.78 3.19 -5.25
CA ALA A 295 -1.64 4.18 -5.91
C ALA A 295 -2.09 3.73 -7.30
N ILE A 296 -1.20 3.12 -8.09
CA ILE A 296 -1.52 2.54 -9.40
C ILE A 296 -2.52 1.40 -9.24
N ALA A 297 -2.28 0.48 -8.30
CA ALA A 297 -3.20 -0.62 -8.00
C ALA A 297 -4.61 -0.12 -7.62
N ASN A 298 -4.69 0.96 -6.83
CA ASN A 298 -5.95 1.63 -6.50
C ASN A 298 -6.66 2.19 -7.75
N ILE A 299 -5.94 2.87 -8.63
CA ILE A 299 -6.49 3.40 -9.90
C ILE A 299 -6.99 2.27 -10.79
N ASP A 300 -6.22 1.19 -10.92
CA ASP A 300 -6.58 0.05 -11.76
C ASP A 300 -7.80 -0.69 -11.21
N SER A 301 -7.94 -0.84 -9.89
CA SER A 301 -9.14 -1.37 -9.25
C SER A 301 -10.40 -0.53 -9.57
N GLN A 302 -10.28 0.81 -9.52
CA GLN A 302 -11.37 1.71 -9.90
C GLN A 302 -11.71 1.60 -11.39
N ARG A 303 -10.71 1.52 -12.28
CA ARG A 303 -10.92 1.33 -13.73
C ARG A 303 -11.55 -0.01 -14.06
N ALA A 304 -11.14 -1.08 -13.37
CA ALA A 304 -11.73 -2.40 -13.51
C ALA A 304 -13.22 -2.39 -13.11
N SER A 305 -13.54 -1.76 -11.98
CA SER A 305 -14.92 -1.58 -11.51
C SER A 305 -15.78 -0.79 -12.51
N LEU A 306 -15.23 0.29 -13.08
CA LEU A 306 -15.90 1.06 -14.13
C LEU A 306 -16.09 0.26 -15.41
N GLY A 307 -15.11 -0.54 -15.83
CA GLY A 307 -15.21 -1.43 -16.98
C GLY A 307 -16.31 -2.47 -16.78
N ALA A 308 -16.41 -3.08 -15.59
CA ALA A 308 -17.48 -4.01 -15.24
C ALA A 308 -18.86 -3.34 -15.30
N VAL A 309 -18.99 -2.13 -14.76
CA VAL A 309 -20.22 -1.33 -14.83
C VAL A 309 -20.59 -0.99 -16.27
N GLN A 310 -19.63 -0.60 -17.11
CA GLN A 310 -19.85 -0.33 -18.53
C GLN A 310 -20.37 -1.56 -19.27
N ASN A 311 -19.79 -2.74 -19.02
CA ASN A 311 -20.28 -4.01 -19.58
C ASN A 311 -21.73 -4.27 -19.14
N ARG A 312 -22.04 -4.05 -17.86
CA ARG A 312 -23.40 -4.21 -17.34
C ARG A 312 -24.38 -3.25 -18.01
N PHE A 313 -24.00 -1.98 -18.21
CA PHE A 313 -24.81 -1.00 -18.94
C PHE A 313 -25.05 -1.45 -20.39
N ASN A 314 -24.02 -1.87 -21.12
CA ASN A 314 -24.16 -2.32 -22.51
C ASN A 314 -25.12 -3.52 -22.65
N HIS A 315 -25.00 -4.51 -21.77
CA HIS A 315 -25.92 -5.65 -21.76
C HIS A 315 -27.35 -5.24 -21.42
N THR A 316 -27.50 -4.37 -20.42
CA THR A 316 -28.80 -3.83 -20.00
C THR A 316 -29.46 -3.05 -21.13
N ILE A 317 -28.75 -2.14 -21.77
CA ILE A 317 -29.25 -1.31 -22.88
C ILE A 317 -29.70 -2.20 -24.03
N SER A 318 -28.88 -3.19 -24.40
CA SER A 318 -29.22 -4.13 -25.48
C SER A 318 -30.47 -4.95 -25.15
N ASN A 319 -30.61 -5.40 -23.91
CA ASN A 319 -31.80 -6.12 -23.45
C ASN A 319 -33.05 -5.23 -23.45
N LEU A 320 -32.94 -4.00 -22.94
CA LEU A 320 -34.05 -3.05 -22.89
C LEU A 320 -34.50 -2.59 -24.28
N ALA A 321 -33.56 -2.42 -25.21
CA ALA A 321 -33.90 -2.13 -26.60
C ALA A 321 -34.75 -3.25 -27.22
N ASN A 322 -34.34 -4.51 -27.03
CA ASN A 322 -35.12 -5.68 -27.47
C ASN A 322 -36.50 -5.74 -26.80
N ILE A 323 -36.58 -5.48 -25.48
CA ILE A 323 -37.86 -5.46 -24.75
C ILE A 323 -38.74 -4.32 -25.28
N SER A 324 -38.19 -3.13 -25.48
CA SER A 324 -38.92 -1.96 -25.99
C SER A 324 -39.48 -2.20 -27.39
N GLU A 325 -38.72 -2.84 -28.27
CA GLU A 325 -39.18 -3.24 -29.60
C GLU A 325 -40.33 -4.25 -29.52
N ASN A 326 -40.19 -5.30 -28.70
CA ASN A 326 -41.23 -6.31 -28.51
C ASN A 326 -42.50 -5.75 -27.87
N VAL A 327 -42.36 -4.85 -26.88
CA VAL A 327 -43.49 -4.17 -26.23
C VAL A 327 -44.17 -3.22 -27.21
N SER A 328 -43.41 -2.48 -28.01
CA SER A 328 -43.97 -1.57 -29.03
C SER A 328 -44.73 -2.35 -30.11
N ALA A 329 -44.18 -3.47 -30.59
CA ALA A 329 -44.85 -4.35 -31.54
C ALA A 329 -46.12 -4.98 -30.94
N SER A 330 -46.09 -5.38 -29.67
CA SER A 330 -47.26 -5.93 -28.97
C SER A 330 -48.33 -4.86 -28.73
N ARG A 331 -47.92 -3.63 -28.41
CA ARG A 331 -48.82 -2.49 -28.27
C ARG A 331 -49.45 -2.10 -29.60
N SER A 332 -48.68 -2.09 -30.69
CA SER A 332 -49.17 -1.86 -32.06
C SER A 332 -50.25 -2.88 -32.44
N ARG A 333 -50.03 -4.18 -32.18
CA ARG A 333 -51.06 -5.22 -32.41
C ARG A 333 -52.37 -5.02 -31.64
N ILE A 334 -52.35 -4.31 -30.51
CA ILE A 334 -53.53 -4.07 -29.68
C ILE A 334 -54.20 -2.73 -29.99
N GLN A 335 -53.40 -1.68 -30.21
CA GLN A 335 -53.89 -0.31 -30.37
C GLN A 335 -54.04 0.12 -31.83
N ASP A 336 -53.21 -0.40 -32.73
CA ASP A 336 -53.27 -0.02 -34.14
C ASP A 336 -54.30 -0.89 -34.85
N THR A 337 -55.14 -0.25 -35.67
CA THR A 337 -56.13 -0.95 -36.49
C THR A 337 -55.50 -1.42 -37.79
N ASP A 338 -55.93 -2.59 -38.26
CA ASP A 338 -55.57 -3.05 -39.59
C ASP A 338 -56.31 -2.18 -40.62
N PHE A 339 -55.56 -1.30 -41.28
CA PHE A 339 -56.08 -0.37 -42.28
C PHE A 339 -56.87 -1.06 -43.38
N ALA A 340 -56.50 -2.29 -43.77
CA ALA A 340 -57.21 -3.02 -44.81
C ALA A 340 -58.62 -3.41 -44.36
N THR A 341 -58.74 -3.91 -43.12
CA THR A 341 -60.03 -4.31 -42.55
C THR A 341 -60.89 -3.09 -42.24
N GLU A 342 -60.34 -2.07 -41.59
CA GLU A 342 -61.07 -0.84 -41.23
C GLU A 342 -61.57 -0.09 -42.48
N THR A 343 -60.76 -0.02 -43.55
CA THR A 343 -61.18 0.64 -44.81
C THR A 343 -62.29 -0.16 -45.50
N ALA A 344 -62.25 -1.49 -45.46
CA ALA A 344 -63.32 -2.33 -46.00
C ALA A 344 -64.63 -2.15 -45.22
N GLU A 345 -64.57 -2.10 -43.88
CA GLU A 345 -65.73 -1.81 -43.04
C GLU A 345 -66.26 -0.39 -43.25
N MET A 346 -65.39 0.63 -43.32
CA MET A 346 -65.76 2.00 -43.64
C MET A 346 -66.47 2.07 -44.99
N THR A 347 -65.90 1.44 -46.02
CA THR A 347 -66.47 1.42 -47.38
C THR A 347 -67.81 0.70 -47.39
N LYS A 348 -67.92 -0.45 -46.71
CA LYS A 348 -69.19 -1.18 -46.53
C LYS A 348 -70.23 -0.31 -45.83
N ASN A 349 -69.85 0.40 -44.77
CA ASN A 349 -70.72 1.30 -44.02
C ASN A 349 -71.16 2.50 -44.87
N GLN A 350 -70.27 3.08 -45.68
CA GLN A 350 -70.61 4.14 -46.63
C GLN A 350 -71.59 3.65 -47.71
N ILE A 351 -71.37 2.46 -48.27
CA ILE A 351 -72.29 1.83 -49.24
C ILE A 351 -73.64 1.54 -48.58
N LEU A 352 -73.66 1.01 -47.35
CA LEU A 352 -74.90 0.77 -46.61
C LEU A 352 -75.65 2.06 -46.26
N GLN A 353 -74.95 3.15 -45.96
CA GLN A 353 -75.57 4.47 -45.75
C GLN A 353 -76.16 5.02 -47.06
N GLN A 354 -75.45 4.87 -48.19
CA GLN A 354 -75.95 5.26 -49.51
C GLN A 354 -77.14 4.39 -49.96
N ALA A 355 -77.07 3.08 -49.76
CA ALA A 355 -78.16 2.15 -50.05
C ALA A 355 -79.35 2.36 -49.11
N GLY A 356 -79.11 2.60 -47.82
CA GLY A 356 -80.16 2.90 -46.84
C GLY A 356 -80.91 4.18 -47.17
N THR A 357 -80.20 5.25 -47.55
CA THR A 357 -80.83 6.50 -48.02
C THR A 357 -81.57 6.31 -49.34
N SER A 358 -81.06 5.51 -50.28
CA SER A 358 -81.75 5.18 -51.54
C SER A 358 -83.01 4.31 -51.32
N ILE A 359 -82.92 3.29 -50.47
CA ILE A 359 -84.06 2.43 -50.08
C ILE A 359 -85.09 3.24 -49.29
N LEU A 360 -84.67 4.12 -48.36
CA LEU A 360 -85.57 5.05 -47.68
C LEU A 360 -86.25 6.01 -48.67
N SER A 361 -85.52 6.52 -49.66
CA SER A 361 -86.08 7.34 -50.74
C SER A 361 -87.13 6.57 -51.56
N GLN A 362 -86.85 5.30 -51.89
CA GLN A 362 -87.74 4.47 -52.72
C GLN A 362 -88.95 3.95 -51.93
N ALA A 363 -88.76 3.61 -50.65
CA ALA A 363 -89.81 3.28 -49.70
C ALA A 363 -90.70 4.49 -49.37
N ASN A 364 -90.20 5.73 -49.45
CA ASN A 364 -91.02 6.94 -49.35
C ASN A 364 -91.82 7.23 -50.63
N GLN A 365 -91.40 6.71 -51.79
CA GLN A 365 -92.13 6.85 -53.06
C GLN A 365 -93.23 5.80 -53.24
N LEU A 366 -93.05 4.58 -52.70
CA LEU A 366 -94.02 3.48 -52.79
C LEU A 366 -95.44 3.84 -52.27
N PRO A 367 -95.60 4.54 -51.12
CA PRO A 367 -96.89 5.01 -50.64
C PRO A 367 -97.53 6.04 -51.57
N GLN A 368 -96.74 6.90 -52.20
CA GLN A 368 -97.27 7.88 -53.16
C GLN A 368 -97.76 7.22 -54.45
N THR A 369 -97.08 6.17 -54.93
CA THR A 369 -97.56 5.37 -56.07
C THR A 369 -98.80 4.53 -55.73
N ALA A 370 -98.92 4.04 -54.50
CA ALA A 370 -100.11 3.33 -54.05
C ALA A 370 -101.34 4.26 -53.94
N LEU A 371 -101.14 5.51 -53.51
CA LEU A 371 -102.18 6.56 -53.55
C LEU A 371 -102.58 6.92 -54.98
N SER A 372 -101.66 6.90 -55.95
CA SER A 372 -101.96 7.11 -57.38
C SER A 372 -102.80 5.98 -58.01
N LEU A 373 -102.85 4.80 -57.41
CA LEU A 373 -103.66 3.66 -57.88
C LEU A 373 -105.03 3.59 -57.20
N LEU A 374 -105.26 4.40 -56.17
CA LEU A 374 -106.52 4.45 -55.41
C LEU A 374 -107.32 5.74 -55.67
N GLY A 375 -106.82 6.64 -56.51
CA GLY A 375 -107.41 7.94 -56.86
C GLY A 375 -107.91 7.99 -58.29
#